data_AF-A0AAX3N2D2-F1
#
_entry.id   AF-A0AAX3N2D2-F1
#
_cell.length_a   1.000
_cell.length_b   1.000
_cell.length_c   1.000
_cell.angle_alpha   90.00
_cell.angle_beta   90.00
_cell.angle_gamma   90.00
#
_symmetry.space_group_name_H-M   'P 1'
#
loop_
_entity.id
_entity.type
_entity.pdbx_description
1 polymer ?
#
loop_
_entity_poly.entity_id
_entity_poly.type
_entity_poly.pdbx_seq_one_letter_code
_entity_poly.pdbx_strand_id
1 'polypeptide(L)'
;MLGISVRRSGDQLVIRWQFTRVEIPMDTIVSVTHDDTYAGEIKNAIRIGTPQGTTDRIVIHTQDKAYILFTTNVSSILNSINKYRDEYLKASS
;
A
#
# COMPACT_ATOMS: atom_id res chain seq x y z
N MET A 1 2.20 -13.44 -13.69
CA MET A 1 2.58 -13.05 -12.32
C MET A 1 1.35 -12.47 -11.63
N LEU A 2 0.94 -13.02 -10.49
CA LEU A 2 -0.26 -12.57 -9.76
C LEU A 2 0.13 -11.36 -8.88
N GLY A 3 0.12 -10.18 -9.49
CA GLY A 3 0.56 -8.92 -8.88
C GLY A 3 -0.45 -8.32 -7.90
N ILE A 4 0.02 -7.40 -7.06
CA ILE A 4 -0.84 -6.57 -6.22
C ILE A 4 -1.58 -5.57 -7.11
N SER A 5 -2.86 -5.35 -6.81
CA SER A 5 -3.63 -4.26 -7.40
C SER A 5 -4.15 -3.33 -6.31
N VAL A 6 -4.14 -2.03 -6.60
CA VAL A 6 -4.64 -0.99 -5.73
C VAL A 6 -5.73 -0.21 -6.46
N ARG A 7 -6.81 0.12 -5.76
CA ARG A 7 -7.92 0.93 -6.28
C ARG A 7 -8.49 1.78 -5.15
N ARG A 8 -9.03 2.94 -5.49
CA ARG A 8 -9.88 3.74 -4.59
C ARG A 8 -11.33 3.29 -4.70
N SER A 9 -12.01 3.16 -3.57
CA SER A 9 -13.45 2.92 -3.49
C SER A 9 -14.04 3.85 -2.43
N GLY A 10 -14.59 4.99 -2.86
CA GLY A 10 -15.01 6.05 -1.94
C GLY A 10 -13.81 6.54 -1.11
N ASP A 11 -13.91 6.37 0.21
CA ASP A 11 -12.92 6.82 1.19
C ASP A 11 -11.97 5.69 1.63
N GLN A 12 -11.93 4.60 0.88
CA GLN A 12 -11.08 3.46 1.15
C GLN A 12 -10.05 3.24 0.03
N LEU A 13 -8.82 2.95 0.44
CA LEU A 13 -7.82 2.30 -0.39
C LEU A 13 -8.05 0.78 -0.33
N VAL A 14 -8.42 0.19 -1.47
CA VAL A 14 -8.64 -1.24 -1.61
C VAL A 14 -7.41 -1.87 -2.25
N ILE A 15 -6.75 -2.74 -1.50
CA ILE A 15 -5.61 -3.54 -1.94
C ILE A 15 -6.11 -4.97 -2.16
N ARG A 16 -5.85 -5.51 -3.35
CA ARG A 16 -6.16 -6.90 -3.68
C ARG A 16 -4.92 -7.66 -4.10
N TRP A 17 -4.80 -8.85 -3.55
CA TRP A 17 -3.78 -9.82 -3.93
C TRP A 17 -4.37 -11.23 -3.77
N GLN A 18 -4.44 -11.98 -4.87
CA GLN A 18 -5.10 -13.30 -4.89
C GLN A 18 -6.54 -13.21 -4.33
N PHE A 19 -6.85 -14.04 -3.34
CA PHE A 19 -8.12 -14.05 -2.62
C PHE A 19 -8.18 -13.06 -1.44
N THR A 20 -7.09 -12.35 -1.17
CA THR A 20 -7.01 -11.37 -0.09
C THR A 20 -7.46 -9.99 -0.58
N ARG A 21 -8.39 -9.39 0.17
CA ARG A 21 -8.83 -8.00 0.03
C ARG A 21 -8.58 -7.28 1.35
N VAL A 22 -7.82 -6.19 1.29
CA VAL A 22 -7.55 -5.31 2.43
C VAL A 22 -8.11 -3.94 2.10
N GLU A 23 -8.85 -3.37 3.05
CA GLU A 23 -9.44 -2.04 2.94
C GLU A 23 -8.82 -1.16 4.01
N ILE A 24 -8.23 -0.05 3.58
CA ILE A 24 -7.59 0.92 4.46
C ILE A 24 -8.35 2.24 4.31
N PRO A 25 -8.96 2.78 5.38
CA PRO A 25 -9.56 4.11 5.36
C PRO A 25 -8.51 5.18 5.01
N MET A 26 -8.83 6.05 4.04
CA MET A 26 -7.86 6.99 3.47
C MET A 26 -7.42 8.08 4.46
N ASP A 27 -8.31 8.45 5.38
CA ASP A 27 -8.08 9.37 6.50
C ASP A 27 -7.05 8.84 7.51
N THR A 28 -6.95 7.52 7.66
CA THR A 28 -5.98 6.91 8.58
C THR A 28 -4.58 6.85 7.99
N ILE A 29 -4.39 7.07 6.68
CA ILE A 29 -3.09 6.96 6.00
C ILE A 29 -2.22 8.18 6.30
N VAL A 30 -1.19 7.96 7.12
CA VAL A 30 -0.22 8.98 7.53
C VAL A 30 0.84 9.18 6.44
N SER A 31 1.44 8.11 5.95
CA SER A 31 2.48 8.16 4.92
C SER A 31 2.53 6.91 4.05
N VAL A 32 3.07 7.08 2.84
CA VAL A 32 3.29 5.99 1.88
C VAL A 32 4.69 6.16 1.28
N THR A 33 5.56 5.16 1.43
CA THR A 33 6.97 5.23 1.00
C THR A 33 7.41 3.95 0.29
N HIS A 34 8.47 4.07 -0.52
CA HIS A 34 9.20 2.91 -1.07
C HIS A 34 10.25 2.49 -0.03
N ASP A 35 10.28 1.19 0.29
CA ASP A 35 11.27 0.59 1.19
C ASP A 35 12.10 -0.44 0.41
N ASP A 36 13.38 -0.15 0.23
CA ASP A 36 14.36 -1.00 -0.43
C ASP A 36 15.11 -1.92 0.54
N THR A 37 14.84 -1.87 1.85
CA THR A 37 15.53 -2.67 2.88
C THR A 37 15.07 -4.12 2.91
N TYR A 38 15.97 -5.08 2.68
CA TYR A 38 15.66 -6.51 2.43
C TYR A 38 14.65 -7.21 3.37
N ALA A 39 14.46 -6.76 4.61
CA ALA A 39 13.50 -7.36 5.57
C ALA A 39 12.23 -6.54 5.84
N GLY A 40 12.18 -5.26 5.45
CA GLY A 40 11.21 -4.28 5.92
C GLY A 40 11.39 -4.00 7.42
N GLU A 41 11.64 -2.75 7.80
CA GLU A 41 12.04 -2.40 9.17
C GLU A 41 10.95 -2.66 10.23
N ILE A 42 9.69 -2.75 9.80
CA ILE A 42 8.53 -2.79 10.70
C ILE A 42 8.13 -4.24 10.99
N LYS A 43 8.55 -4.74 12.16
CA LYS A 43 8.31 -6.13 12.59
C LYS A 43 6.83 -6.52 12.56
N ASN A 44 5.96 -5.64 13.05
CA ASN A 44 4.52 -5.91 13.21
C ASN A 44 3.66 -5.50 12.01
N ALA A 45 4.26 -5.22 10.85
CA ALA A 45 3.51 -4.83 9.66
C ALA A 45 2.75 -6.00 9.02
N ILE A 46 1.56 -5.71 8.50
CA ILE A 46 0.75 -6.62 7.71
C ILE A 46 1.39 -6.74 6.33
N ARG A 47 1.84 -7.95 5.98
CA ARG A 47 2.58 -8.26 4.77
C ARG A 47 1.63 -8.79 3.69
N ILE A 48 1.59 -8.13 2.54
CA ILE A 48 0.69 -8.45 1.42
C ILE A 48 1.53 -8.64 0.17
N GLY A 49 1.36 -9.76 -0.54
CA GLY A 49 2.19 -10.11 -1.69
C GLY A 49 3.16 -11.25 -1.38
N THR A 50 3.99 -11.60 -2.37
CA THR A 50 4.99 -12.67 -2.24
C THR A 50 6.31 -12.08 -1.74
N PRO A 51 6.80 -12.41 -0.53
CA PRO A 51 8.06 -11.85 -0.02
C PRO A 51 9.30 -12.31 -0.76
N GLN A 52 9.26 -13.52 -1.35
CA GLN A 52 10.38 -14.10 -2.09
C GLN A 52 10.27 -13.77 -3.58
N GLY A 53 11.35 -13.24 -4.16
CA GLY A 53 11.43 -12.94 -5.60
C GLY A 53 10.94 -11.54 -6.01
N THR A 54 10.50 -10.71 -5.07
CA THR A 54 10.24 -9.28 -5.30
C THR A 54 11.34 -8.45 -4.63
N THR A 55 11.99 -7.58 -5.39
CA THR A 55 13.07 -6.71 -4.88
C THR A 55 12.56 -5.51 -4.10
N ASP A 56 11.29 -5.17 -4.26
CA ASP A 56 10.78 -3.89 -3.79
C ASP A 56 9.53 -3.99 -2.93
N ARG A 57 9.37 -2.99 -2.06
CA ARG A 57 8.24 -2.87 -1.15
C ARG A 57 7.66 -1.46 -1.15
N ILE A 58 6.36 -1.38 -0.96
CA ILE A 58 5.70 -0.13 -0.58
C ILE A 58 5.23 -0.28 0.87
N VAL A 59 5.60 0.69 1.71
CA VAL A 59 5.16 0.77 3.09
C VAL A 59 4.04 1.80 3.18
N ILE A 60 2.90 1.38 3.71
CA ILE A 60 1.78 2.26 4.05
C ILE A 60 1.70 2.32 5.57
N HIS A 61 1.95 3.49 6.13
CA HIS A 61 1.72 3.76 7.54
C HIS A 61 0.33 4.34 7.74
N THR A 62 -0.46 3.68 8.58
CA THR A 62 -1.68 4.25 9.14
C THR A 62 -1.45 4.65 10.59
N GLN A 63 -2.45 5.31 11.18
CA GLN A 63 -2.41 5.71 12.60
C GLN A 63 -2.12 4.52 13.54
N ASP A 64 -2.69 3.34 13.25
CA ASP A 64 -2.61 2.18 14.15
C ASP A 64 -1.73 1.03 13.64
N LYS A 65 -1.45 0.98 12.34
CA LYS A 65 -0.84 -0.19 11.70
C LYS A 65 0.09 0.22 10.57
N ALA A 66 0.96 -0.70 10.18
CA ALA A 66 1.75 -0.59 8.96
C ALA A 66 1.41 -1.75 8.03
N TYR A 67 1.44 -1.49 6.72
CA TYR A 67 1.25 -2.48 5.67
C TYR A 67 2.48 -2.47 4.76
N ILE A 68 2.99 -3.64 4.42
CA ILE A 68 4.11 -3.83 3.49
C ILE A 68 3.57 -4.56 2.26
N LEU A 69 3.61 -3.91 1.11
CA LEU A 69 3.20 -4.45 -0.17
C LEU A 69 4.42 -4.94 -0.95
N PHE A 70 4.49 -6.23 -1.23
CA PHE A 70 5.55 -6.82 -2.07
C PHE A 70 5.17 -6.75 -3.55
N THR A 71 5.92 -5.97 -4.32
CA THR A 71 5.60 -5.72 -5.73
C THR A 71 6.85 -5.54 -6.57
N THR A 72 6.77 -5.84 -7.86
CA THR A 72 7.79 -5.48 -8.86
C THR A 72 7.45 -4.21 -9.63
N ASN A 73 6.28 -3.61 -9.34
CA ASN A 73 5.79 -2.41 -10.02
C ASN A 73 5.56 -1.28 -9.01
N VAL A 74 6.62 -0.93 -8.27
CA VAL A 74 6.58 0.08 -7.20
C VAL A 74 6.06 1.40 -7.73
N SER A 75 6.66 1.93 -8.80
CA SER A 75 6.36 3.26 -9.29
C SER A 75 4.88 3.41 -9.66
N SER A 76 4.29 2.42 -10.34
CA SER A 76 2.87 2.47 -10.71
C SER A 76 1.95 2.41 -9.50
N ILE A 77 2.23 1.50 -8.56
CA ILE A 77 1.39 1.33 -7.36
C ILE A 77 1.52 2.55 -6.45
N LEU A 78 2.73 3.02 -6.19
CA LEU A 78 3.02 4.19 -5.36
C LEU A 78 2.35 5.44 -5.93
N ASN A 79 2.50 5.70 -7.24
CA ASN A 79 1.85 6.82 -7.90
C ASN A 79 0.32 6.73 -7.83
N SER A 80 -0.24 5.52 -7.97
CA SER A 80 -1.68 5.31 -7.86
C SER A 80 -2.19 5.63 -6.44
N ILE A 81 -1.51 5.13 -5.41
CA ILE A 81 -1.89 5.39 -4.02
C ILE A 81 -1.79 6.89 -3.70
N ASN A 82 -0.68 7.53 -4.08
CA ASN A 82 -0.49 8.97 -3.84
C ASN A 82 -1.57 9.80 -4.54
N LYS A 83 -1.87 9.49 -5.81
CA LYS A 83 -2.97 10.12 -6.54
C LYS A 83 -4.30 9.99 -5.79
N TYR A 84 -4.65 8.79 -5.31
CA TYR A 84 -5.90 8.58 -4.59
C TYR A 84 -5.97 9.35 -3.28
N ARG A 85 -4.85 9.42 -2.55
CA ARG A 85 -4.73 10.20 -1.32
C ARG A 85 -4.89 11.70 -1.57
N ASP A 86 -4.22 12.23 -2.60
CA ASP A 86 -4.31 13.65 -2.94
C ASP A 86 -5.71 14.04 -3.39
N GLU A 87 -6.38 13.20 -4.18
CA GLU A 87 -7.78 13.41 -4.57
C GLU A 87 -8.74 13.35 -3.37
N TYR A 88 -8.47 12.50 -2.38
CA TYR A 88 -9.26 12.43 -1.14
C TYR A 88 -9.08 13.68 -0.29
N LEU A 89 -7.84 14.13 -0.09
CA LEU A 89 -7.54 15.33 0.69
C LEU A 89 -8.14 16.59 0.05
N LYS A 90 -8.08 16.71 -1.27
CA LYS A 90 -8.72 17.81 -2.02
C LYS A 90 -10.24 17.82 -1.90
N ALA A 91 -10.88 16.65 -1.89
CA ALA A 91 -12.34 16.55 -1.76
C ALA A 91 -12.83 16.80 -0.33
N SER A 92 -11.94 16.73 0.66
CA SER A 92 -12.24 16.91 2.09
C SER A 92 -11.86 18.31 2.60
N SER A 93 -11.32 19.17 1.73
CA SER A 93 -10.94 20.57 2.00
C SER A 93 -12.00 21.52 1.47
#